data_AF-A0A1F9HBJ3-F1
#
_entry.id   AF-A0A1F9HBJ3-F1
#
_cell.length_a   1.000
_cell.length_b   1.000
_cell.length_c   1.000
_cell.angle_alpha   90.00
_cell.angle_beta   90.00
_cell.angle_gamma   90.00
#
_symmetry.space_group_name_H-M   'P 1'
#
loop_
_entity.id
_entity.type
_entity.pdbx_description
1 polymer ?
#
loop_
_entity_poly.entity_id
_entity_poly.type
_entity_poly.pdbx_seq_one_letter_code
_entity_poly.pdbx_strand_id
1 'polypeptide(L)'
;MNSFQKSVKPKAVEELVDYYFYRRLANFLVPLFVRLRFSPNQVTSLSLITGLLASYLVFYRYFFWGTFVAIMAIIFDCCDGQVARLTGKTSPFGRGMDGLCDSIWISFLWIGLYHSQILQEAGYASIVGPMAIAGLSMVLHCWRFDGIKISYINQAMPHIAEQGVDSEYALQLLKQEIKKLNPFTSFVAFAIFFQSYFFVPKIKKEKKIYLDETSTRNIQNILDPEIRLWSFLGEGSHNTLFLFALCWVGIYPHAMVGMIFFFIIVLNLYWFILEIRWRRVEQKIKVYF
;
A
#
# COMPACT_ATOMS: atom_id res chain seq x y z
N MET A 1 13.93 -9.77 -21.81
CA MET A 1 13.17 -9.32 -20.62
C MET A 1 12.25 -8.18 -21.07
N ASN A 2 10.94 -8.40 -21.08
CA ASN A 2 9.96 -7.40 -21.57
C ASN A 2 9.98 -6.13 -20.69
N SER A 3 9.65 -4.96 -21.25
CA SER A 3 9.56 -3.69 -20.51
C SER A 3 8.72 -3.79 -19.25
N PHE A 4 7.65 -4.59 -19.28
CA PHE A 4 6.82 -4.91 -18.12
C PHE A 4 7.58 -5.62 -16.99
N GLN A 5 8.39 -6.64 -17.30
CA GLN A 5 9.13 -7.37 -16.27
C GLN A 5 10.20 -6.50 -15.58
N LYS A 6 10.67 -5.45 -16.26
CA LYS A 6 11.62 -4.48 -15.69
C LYS A 6 10.93 -3.40 -14.83
N SER A 7 9.63 -3.17 -15.03
CA SER A 7 8.88 -2.11 -14.34
C SER A 7 8.12 -2.60 -13.09
N VAL A 8 8.10 -3.90 -12.85
CA VAL A 8 7.29 -4.56 -11.81
C VAL A 8 8.19 -5.01 -10.66
N LYS A 9 7.66 -5.03 -9.43
CA LYS A 9 8.40 -5.50 -8.25
C LYS A 9 8.69 -7.00 -8.38
N PRO A 10 9.54 -7.58 -7.51
CA PRO A 10 9.66 -9.03 -7.46
C PRO A 10 8.30 -9.64 -7.15
N LYS A 11 7.91 -10.63 -7.95
CA LYS A 11 6.62 -11.31 -7.87
C LYS A 11 6.26 -11.72 -6.43
N ALA A 12 7.25 -12.10 -5.62
CA ALA A 12 7.11 -12.56 -4.25
C ALA A 12 6.48 -11.50 -3.31
N VAL A 13 6.85 -10.23 -3.44
CA VAL A 13 6.41 -9.14 -2.56
C VAL A 13 5.22 -8.35 -3.10
N GLU A 14 4.78 -8.69 -4.30
CA GLU A 14 3.76 -7.96 -5.02
C GLU A 14 2.38 -8.54 -4.75
N GLU A 15 1.42 -7.65 -4.57
CA GLU A 15 0.03 -8.03 -4.34
C GLU A 15 -0.53 -8.71 -5.59
N LEU A 16 -1.31 -9.77 -5.38
CA LEU A 16 -1.83 -10.57 -6.50
C LEU A 16 -2.74 -9.73 -7.40
N VAL A 17 -3.61 -8.92 -6.79
CA VAL A 17 -4.55 -8.06 -7.52
C VAL A 17 -3.80 -7.03 -8.34
N ASP A 18 -2.81 -6.35 -7.76
CA ASP A 18 -1.96 -5.43 -8.51
C ASP A 18 -1.24 -6.11 -9.66
N TYR A 19 -0.60 -7.25 -9.39
CA TYR A 19 0.20 -7.96 -10.38
C TYR A 19 -0.64 -8.44 -11.58
N TYR A 20 -1.81 -9.00 -11.32
CA TYR A 20 -2.67 -9.57 -12.37
C TYR A 20 -3.60 -8.55 -13.01
N PHE A 21 -3.98 -7.48 -12.31
CA PHE A 21 -4.98 -6.52 -12.77
C PHE A 21 -4.39 -5.13 -12.94
N TYR A 22 -4.18 -4.37 -11.85
CA TYR A 22 -3.86 -2.94 -11.94
C TYR A 22 -2.56 -2.65 -12.69
N ARG A 23 -1.48 -3.41 -12.44
CA ARG A 23 -0.19 -3.22 -13.12
C ARG A 23 -0.23 -3.62 -14.59
N ARG A 24 -1.09 -4.57 -14.96
CA ARG A 24 -1.29 -4.92 -16.37
C ARG A 24 -2.02 -3.80 -17.11
N LEU A 25 -3.02 -3.20 -16.47
CA LEU A 25 -3.72 -2.04 -17.02
C LEU A 25 -2.79 -0.82 -17.09
N ALA A 26 -2.01 -0.57 -16.04
CA ALA A 26 -1.02 0.51 -15.97
C ALA A 26 0.00 0.44 -17.11
N ASN A 27 0.44 -0.75 -17.51
CA ASN A 27 1.38 -0.90 -18.62
C ASN A 27 0.93 -0.31 -19.95
N PHE A 28 -0.39 -0.19 -20.18
CA PHE A 28 -0.87 0.45 -21.41
C PHE A 28 -0.61 1.97 -21.37
N LEU A 29 -0.56 2.56 -20.18
CA LEU A 29 -0.37 4.01 -19.96
C LEU A 29 1.09 4.39 -19.71
N VAL A 30 1.88 3.51 -19.10
CA VAL A 30 3.29 3.80 -18.77
C VAL A 30 4.13 4.25 -19.98
N PRO A 31 4.07 3.61 -21.17
CA PRO A 31 4.80 4.09 -22.34
C PRO A 31 4.42 5.52 -22.74
N LEU A 32 3.16 5.89 -22.56
CA LEU A 32 2.68 7.24 -22.82
C LEU A 32 3.30 8.24 -21.83
N PHE A 33 3.26 7.95 -20.53
CA PHE A 33 3.87 8.82 -19.51
C PHE A 33 5.38 8.98 -19.69
N VAL A 34 6.09 7.89 -20.01
CA VAL A 34 7.52 7.92 -20.31
C VAL A 34 7.79 8.78 -21.57
N ARG A 35 7.01 8.62 -22.63
CA ARG A 35 7.14 9.39 -23.88
C ARG A 35 6.86 10.88 -23.66
N LEU A 36 5.87 11.21 -22.84
CA LEU A 36 5.52 12.58 -22.46
C LEU A 36 6.45 13.17 -21.39
N ARG A 37 7.46 12.41 -20.93
CA ARG A 37 8.45 12.82 -19.92
C ARG A 37 7.83 13.22 -18.57
N PHE A 38 6.70 12.61 -18.21
CA PHE A 38 6.12 12.78 -16.88
C PHE A 38 7.10 12.25 -15.83
N SER A 39 7.28 13.01 -14.75
CA SER A 39 8.01 12.54 -13.57
C SER A 39 7.10 11.60 -12.75
N PRO A 40 7.66 10.64 -11.99
CA PRO A 40 6.87 9.78 -11.11
C PRO A 40 5.93 10.59 -10.20
N ASN A 41 6.45 11.64 -9.57
CA ASN A 41 5.66 12.50 -8.68
C ASN A 41 4.49 13.23 -9.38
N GLN A 42 4.59 13.52 -10.68
CA GLN A 42 3.46 14.06 -11.45
C GLN A 42 2.38 13.01 -11.67
N VAL A 43 2.76 11.75 -11.86
CA VAL A 43 1.81 10.63 -11.97
C VAL A 43 1.15 10.35 -10.61
N THR A 44 1.90 10.41 -9.51
CA THR A 44 1.34 10.36 -8.14
C THR A 44 0.35 11.50 -7.87
N SER A 45 0.65 12.71 -8.37
CA SER A 45 -0.29 13.84 -8.23
C SER A 45 -1.59 13.59 -9.01
N LEU A 46 -1.49 12.91 -10.16
CA LEU A 46 -2.65 12.53 -10.96
C LEU A 46 -3.49 11.45 -10.26
N SER A 47 -2.86 10.47 -9.60
CA SER A 47 -3.60 9.48 -8.79
C SER A 47 -4.36 10.15 -7.65
N LEU A 48 -3.72 11.08 -6.92
CA LEU A 48 -4.38 11.87 -5.87
C LEU A 48 -5.59 12.65 -6.38
N ILE A 49 -5.44 13.44 -7.45
CA ILE A 49 -6.54 14.23 -8.03
C ILE A 49 -7.70 13.33 -8.46
N THR A 50 -7.38 12.21 -9.10
CA THR A 50 -8.37 11.24 -9.58
C THR A 50 -9.09 10.58 -8.40
N GLY A 51 -8.36 10.21 -7.34
CA GLY A 51 -8.94 9.65 -6.12
C GLY A 51 -9.83 10.64 -5.39
N LEU A 52 -9.45 11.93 -5.30
CA LEU A 52 -10.30 12.97 -4.73
C LEU A 52 -11.57 13.20 -5.56
N LEU A 53 -11.49 13.11 -6.90
CA LEU A 53 -12.66 13.17 -7.77
C LEU A 53 -13.59 11.96 -7.53
N ALA A 54 -13.05 10.76 -7.33
CA ALA A 54 -13.84 9.60 -6.96
C ALA A 54 -14.60 9.83 -5.64
N SER A 55 -13.90 10.36 -4.63
CA SER A 55 -14.49 10.70 -3.33
C SER A 55 -15.59 11.76 -3.43
N TYR A 56 -15.40 12.76 -4.29
CA TYR A 56 -16.43 13.75 -4.61
C TYR A 56 -17.67 13.10 -5.25
N LEU A 57 -17.50 12.17 -6.20
CA LEU A 57 -18.63 11.46 -6.81
C LEU A 57 -19.39 10.62 -5.79
N VAL A 58 -18.69 9.93 -4.89
CA VAL A 58 -19.30 9.15 -3.81
C VAL A 58 -20.08 10.04 -2.84
N PHE A 59 -19.54 11.21 -2.50
CA PHE A 59 -20.23 12.20 -1.66
C PHE A 59 -21.62 12.56 -2.23
N TYR A 60 -21.73 12.75 -3.55
CA TYR A 60 -22.98 13.02 -4.25
C TYR A 60 -23.75 11.75 -4.68
N ARG A 61 -23.43 10.59 -4.11
CA ARG A 61 -24.12 9.29 -4.34
C ARG A 61 -23.98 8.73 -5.76
N TYR A 62 -23.02 9.22 -6.55
CA TYR A 62 -22.66 8.62 -7.83
C TYR A 62 -21.71 7.42 -7.63
N PHE A 63 -22.13 6.43 -6.83
CA PHE A 63 -21.26 5.36 -6.34
C PHE A 63 -20.58 4.53 -7.45
N PHE A 64 -21.32 4.16 -8.49
CA PHE A 64 -20.75 3.42 -9.62
C PHE A 64 -19.61 4.19 -10.32
N TRP A 65 -19.85 5.46 -10.62
CA TRP A 65 -18.85 6.33 -11.24
C TRP A 65 -17.70 6.65 -10.28
N GLY A 66 -18.00 6.84 -9.00
CA GLY A 66 -16.99 6.98 -7.95
C GLY A 66 -16.06 5.77 -7.90
N THR A 67 -16.61 4.56 -7.89
CA THR A 67 -15.81 3.32 -7.96
C THR A 67 -14.98 3.26 -9.24
N PHE A 68 -15.56 3.56 -10.39
CA PHE A 68 -14.83 3.53 -11.67
C PHE A 68 -13.64 4.50 -11.68
N VAL A 69 -13.85 5.73 -11.18
CA VAL A 69 -12.79 6.74 -11.08
C VAL A 69 -11.74 6.35 -10.04
N ALA A 70 -12.14 5.73 -8.92
CA ALA A 70 -11.19 5.22 -7.92
C ALA A 70 -10.30 4.10 -8.49
N ILE A 71 -10.85 3.21 -9.32
CA ILE A 71 -10.06 2.20 -10.05
C ILE A 71 -9.00 2.88 -10.95
N MET A 72 -9.35 3.99 -11.62
CA MET A 72 -8.37 4.76 -12.39
C MET A 72 -7.27 5.37 -11.52
N ALA A 73 -7.61 5.85 -10.30
CA ALA A 73 -6.62 6.35 -9.36
C ALA A 73 -5.59 5.27 -8.99
N ILE A 74 -6.04 4.04 -8.68
CA ILE A 74 -5.16 2.89 -8.39
C ILE A 74 -4.29 2.54 -9.59
N ILE A 75 -4.82 2.62 -10.82
CA ILE A 75 -4.02 2.38 -12.03
C ILE A 75 -2.93 3.45 -12.18
N PHE A 76 -3.22 4.72 -11.87
CA PHE A 76 -2.23 5.79 -11.92
C PHE A 76 -1.15 5.66 -10.84
N ASP A 77 -1.52 5.29 -9.61
CA ASP A 77 -0.57 4.90 -8.56
C ASP A 77 0.37 3.79 -9.10
N CYS A 78 -0.20 2.69 -9.61
CA CYS A 78 0.61 1.63 -10.22
C CYS A 78 1.54 2.11 -11.35
N CYS A 79 1.14 3.11 -12.13
CA CYS A 79 1.95 3.71 -13.19
C CYS A 79 3.17 4.46 -12.63
N ASP A 80 3.05 5.17 -11.51
CA ASP A 80 4.12 6.03 -11.01
C ASP A 80 5.36 5.23 -10.64
N GLY A 81 5.18 4.07 -10.01
CA GLY A 81 6.26 3.18 -9.57
C GLY A 81 6.87 2.47 -10.77
N GLN A 82 6.06 2.14 -11.77
CA GLN A 82 6.54 1.60 -13.05
C GLN A 82 7.37 2.63 -13.82
N VAL A 83 6.93 3.91 -13.87
CA VAL A 83 7.68 5.01 -14.47
C VAL A 83 8.97 5.27 -13.70
N ALA A 84 8.94 5.28 -12.36
CA ALA A 84 10.11 5.47 -11.52
C ALA A 84 11.18 4.41 -11.78
N ARG A 85 10.80 3.14 -11.86
CA ARG A 85 11.71 2.02 -12.15
C ARG A 85 12.25 2.07 -13.57
N LEU A 86 11.41 2.34 -14.57
CA LEU A 86 11.86 2.42 -15.97
C LEU A 86 12.78 3.61 -16.26
N THR A 87 12.58 4.73 -15.54
CA THR A 87 13.38 5.96 -15.73
C THR A 87 14.56 6.06 -14.75
N GLY A 88 14.73 5.11 -13.83
CA GLY A 88 15.77 5.14 -12.81
C GLY A 88 15.59 6.26 -11.77
N LYS A 89 14.37 6.77 -11.59
CA LYS A 89 14.03 7.91 -10.71
C LYS A 89 13.37 7.49 -9.39
N THR A 90 13.68 6.29 -8.89
CA THR A 90 13.17 5.82 -7.59
C THR A 90 13.78 6.64 -6.45
N SER A 91 12.97 7.10 -5.49
CA SER A 91 13.46 7.80 -4.30
C SER A 91 12.64 7.47 -3.05
N PRO A 92 13.25 7.51 -1.85
CA PRO A 92 12.54 7.37 -0.57
C PRO A 92 11.43 8.39 -0.38
N PHE A 93 11.70 9.65 -0.76
CA PHE A 93 10.71 10.72 -0.70
C PHE A 93 9.51 10.43 -1.62
N GLY A 94 9.77 10.03 -2.87
CA GLY A 94 8.71 9.65 -3.81
C GLY A 94 7.83 8.52 -3.27
N ARG A 95 8.44 7.47 -2.68
CA ARG A 95 7.69 6.38 -2.03
C ARG A 95 6.83 6.82 -0.85
N GLY A 96 7.30 7.78 -0.06
CA GLY A 96 6.48 8.32 1.02
C GLY A 96 5.38 9.26 0.56
N MET A 97 5.63 10.02 -0.51
CA MET A 97 4.62 10.87 -1.14
C MET A 97 3.50 10.03 -1.74
N ASP A 98 3.86 8.93 -2.40
CA ASP A 98 2.95 7.91 -2.94
C ASP A 98 1.99 7.37 -1.86
N GLY A 99 2.53 6.71 -0.83
CA GLY A 99 1.70 6.18 0.27
C GLY A 99 0.90 7.25 1.04
N LEU A 100 1.38 8.49 1.09
CA LEU A 100 0.61 9.60 1.67
C LEU A 100 -0.57 9.99 0.78
N CYS A 101 -0.34 10.15 -0.54
CA CYS A 101 -1.40 10.47 -1.49
C CYS A 101 -2.49 9.41 -1.46
N ASP A 102 -2.11 8.14 -1.39
CA ASP A 102 -3.02 7.01 -1.26
C ASP A 102 -3.86 7.07 0.01
N SER A 103 -3.20 7.26 1.14
CA SER A 103 -3.86 7.43 2.44
C SER A 103 -4.84 8.61 2.46
N ILE A 104 -4.52 9.70 1.75
CA ILE A 104 -5.40 10.87 1.67
C ILE A 104 -6.66 10.52 0.88
N TRP A 105 -6.54 10.11 -0.39
CA TRP A 105 -7.74 9.97 -1.21
C TRP A 105 -8.64 8.85 -0.72
N ILE A 106 -8.09 7.76 -0.18
CA ILE A 106 -8.91 6.68 0.41
C ILE A 106 -9.65 7.16 1.66
N SER A 107 -9.03 7.99 2.51
CA SER A 107 -9.70 8.59 3.67
C SER A 107 -10.86 9.47 3.24
N PHE A 108 -10.66 10.29 2.19
CA PHE A 108 -11.73 11.09 1.60
C PHE A 108 -12.86 10.21 1.01
N LEU A 109 -12.54 9.02 0.52
CA LEU A 109 -13.54 8.09 -0.02
C LEU A 109 -14.44 7.53 1.09
N TRP A 110 -13.85 7.15 2.23
CA TRP A 110 -14.58 6.77 3.44
C TRP A 110 -15.45 7.92 3.98
N ILE A 111 -14.90 9.15 4.02
CA ILE A 111 -15.63 10.36 4.42
C ILE A 111 -16.81 10.62 3.46
N GLY A 112 -16.58 10.53 2.15
CA GLY A 112 -17.61 10.67 1.13
C GLY A 112 -18.74 9.65 1.31
N LEU A 113 -18.40 8.39 1.57
CA LEU A 113 -19.38 7.34 1.86
C LEU A 113 -20.21 7.68 3.11
N TYR A 114 -19.58 8.14 4.20
CA TYR A 114 -20.28 8.55 5.41
C TYR A 114 -21.24 9.72 5.15
N HIS A 115 -20.76 10.76 4.44
CA HIS A 115 -21.57 11.93 4.12
C HIS A 115 -22.69 11.67 3.12
N SER A 116 -22.60 10.62 2.32
CA SER A 116 -23.65 10.25 1.36
C SER A 116 -24.98 9.85 2.03
N GLN A 117 -24.96 9.59 3.35
CA GLN A 117 -26.09 9.17 4.21
C GLN A 117 -26.79 7.86 3.80
N ILE A 118 -26.34 7.19 2.73
CA ILE A 118 -26.96 5.98 2.18
C ILE A 118 -27.13 4.87 3.22
N LEU A 119 -26.15 4.70 4.12
CA LEU A 119 -26.20 3.68 5.16
C LEU A 119 -27.17 4.05 6.29
N GLN A 120 -27.29 5.35 6.61
CA GLN A 120 -28.22 5.83 7.63
C GLN A 120 -29.66 5.71 7.15
N GLU A 121 -29.92 6.07 5.89
CA GLU A 121 -31.21 5.87 5.23
C GLU A 121 -31.62 4.40 5.17
N ALA A 122 -30.64 3.49 5.01
CA ALA A 122 -30.84 2.05 5.04
C ALA A 122 -31.04 1.48 6.48
N GLY A 123 -31.12 2.33 7.50
CA GLY A 123 -31.39 1.93 8.89
C GLY A 123 -30.15 1.77 9.78
N TYR A 124 -28.94 2.06 9.28
CA TYR A 124 -27.68 1.93 10.03
C TYR A 124 -27.21 3.26 10.63
N ALA A 125 -28.00 3.86 11.52
CA ALA A 125 -27.69 5.17 12.12
C ALA A 125 -26.39 5.19 12.95
N SER A 126 -25.99 4.06 13.54
CA SER A 126 -24.80 3.94 14.40
C SER A 126 -23.52 3.46 13.67
N ILE A 127 -23.48 3.55 12.33
CA ILE A 127 -22.40 2.97 11.52
C ILE A 127 -21.06 3.72 11.57
N VAL A 128 -21.03 4.95 12.10
CA VAL A 128 -19.85 5.83 12.11
C VAL A 128 -18.67 5.21 12.85
N GLY A 129 -18.92 4.68 14.06
CA GLY A 129 -17.89 4.02 14.86
C GLY A 129 -17.28 2.82 14.12
N PRO A 130 -18.09 1.85 13.67
CA PRO A 130 -17.62 0.75 12.84
C PRO A 130 -16.85 1.20 11.59
N MET A 131 -17.32 2.21 10.84
CA MET A 131 -16.59 2.72 9.67
C MET A 131 -15.21 3.26 10.03
N ALA A 132 -15.11 4.05 11.11
CA ALA A 132 -13.84 4.59 11.56
C ALA A 132 -12.86 3.46 11.97
N ILE A 133 -13.35 2.42 12.66
CA ILE A 133 -12.54 1.26 13.04
C ILE A 133 -12.11 0.48 11.80
N ALA A 134 -13.00 0.25 10.83
CA ALA A 134 -12.66 -0.44 9.59
C ALA A 134 -11.58 0.31 8.78
N GLY A 135 -11.74 1.63 8.62
CA GLY A 135 -10.75 2.46 7.96
C GLY A 135 -9.40 2.47 8.68
N LEU A 136 -9.40 2.57 10.02
CA LEU A 136 -8.18 2.48 10.81
C LEU A 136 -7.50 1.11 10.69
N SER A 137 -8.27 0.02 10.80
CA SER A 137 -7.76 -1.35 10.62
C SER A 137 -7.10 -1.53 9.26
N MET A 138 -7.72 -1.01 8.19
CA MET A 138 -7.15 -1.04 6.85
C MET A 138 -5.79 -0.34 6.78
N VAL A 139 -5.69 0.89 7.27
CA VAL A 139 -4.41 1.64 7.29
C VAL A 139 -3.34 0.87 8.07
N LEU A 140 -3.69 0.33 9.25
CA LEU A 140 -2.78 -0.46 10.07
C LEU A 140 -2.33 -1.76 9.39
N HIS A 141 -3.23 -2.46 8.70
CA HIS A 141 -2.90 -3.65 7.93
C HIS A 141 -1.89 -3.33 6.82
N CYS A 142 -2.16 -2.29 6.01
CA CYS A 142 -1.29 -1.89 4.92
C CYS A 142 0.11 -1.48 5.44
N TRP A 143 0.17 -0.64 6.47
CA TRP A 143 1.43 -0.21 7.07
C TRP A 143 2.21 -1.38 7.67
N ARG A 144 1.52 -2.33 8.32
CA ARG A 144 2.18 -3.51 8.86
C ARG A 144 2.70 -4.42 7.75
N PHE A 145 1.92 -4.66 6.70
CA PHE A 145 2.37 -5.41 5.54
C PHE A 145 3.62 -4.80 4.91
N ASP A 146 3.67 -3.47 4.74
CA ASP A 146 4.86 -2.79 4.24
C ASP A 146 6.08 -3.00 5.13
N GLY A 147 5.90 -2.98 6.46
CA GLY A 147 6.95 -3.33 7.41
C GLY A 147 7.48 -4.76 7.24
N ILE A 148 6.59 -5.74 7.08
CA ILE A 148 6.93 -7.15 6.81
C ILE A 148 7.64 -7.28 5.45
N LYS A 149 7.17 -6.56 4.43
CA LYS A 149 7.75 -6.52 3.08
C LYS A 149 9.19 -6.00 3.10
N ILE A 150 9.45 -4.93 3.85
CA ILE A 150 10.81 -4.41 4.04
C ILE A 150 11.71 -5.44 4.73
N SER A 151 11.19 -6.08 5.79
CA SER A 151 11.91 -7.14 6.51
C SER A 151 12.27 -8.32 5.60
N TYR A 152 11.32 -8.77 4.77
CA TYR A 152 11.52 -9.81 3.77
C TYR A 152 12.60 -9.42 2.75
N ILE A 153 12.53 -8.22 2.15
CA ILE A 153 13.48 -7.79 1.12
C ILE A 153 14.91 -7.78 1.68
N ASN A 154 15.07 -7.28 2.91
CA ASN A 154 16.38 -7.19 3.54
C ASN A 154 17.00 -8.57 3.84
N GLN A 155 16.17 -9.57 4.17
CA GLN A 155 16.64 -10.91 4.55
C GLN A 155 16.77 -11.86 3.35
N ALA A 156 15.84 -11.79 2.40
CA ALA A 156 15.70 -12.74 1.30
C ALA A 156 16.17 -12.19 -0.05
N MET A 157 16.32 -10.86 -0.20
CA MET A 157 16.67 -10.21 -1.47
C MET A 157 17.70 -9.08 -1.30
N PRO A 158 18.89 -9.36 -0.74
CA PRO A 158 19.89 -8.33 -0.40
C PRO A 158 20.44 -7.55 -1.61
N HIS A 159 20.30 -8.08 -2.83
CA HIS A 159 20.77 -7.48 -4.07
C HIS A 159 19.79 -6.49 -4.72
N ILE A 160 18.56 -6.34 -4.20
CA ILE A 160 17.56 -5.44 -4.78
C ILE A 160 17.82 -4.01 -4.31
N ALA A 161 17.93 -3.09 -5.28
CA ALA A 161 18.22 -1.67 -5.05
C ALA A 161 17.08 -0.92 -4.32
N GLU A 162 15.84 -1.42 -4.37
CA GLU A 162 14.73 -0.93 -3.56
C GLU A 162 14.87 -1.41 -2.10
N GLN A 163 15.94 -0.99 -1.42
CA GLN A 163 16.03 -1.17 0.02
C GLN A 163 14.95 -0.31 0.69
N GLY A 164 14.22 -0.93 1.61
CA GLY A 164 13.21 -0.27 2.41
C GLY A 164 13.81 0.87 3.24
N VAL A 165 12.99 1.87 3.56
CA VAL A 165 13.42 2.98 4.41
C VAL A 165 13.33 2.50 5.86
N ASP A 166 14.48 2.24 6.47
CA ASP A 166 14.54 1.95 7.89
C ASP A 166 14.27 3.21 8.74
N SER A 167 14.02 3.02 10.03
CA SER A 167 13.68 4.13 10.93
C SER A 167 14.85 5.09 11.17
N GLU A 168 16.10 4.64 11.08
CA GLU A 168 17.28 5.52 11.21
C GLU A 168 17.42 6.45 10.00
N TYR A 169 17.31 5.89 8.79
CA TYR A 169 17.36 6.61 7.54
C TYR A 169 16.15 7.54 7.38
N ALA A 170 14.94 7.10 7.77
CA ALA A 170 13.76 7.95 7.80
C ALA A 170 13.95 9.16 8.73
N LEU A 171 14.56 8.96 9.91
CA LEU A 171 14.87 10.05 10.84
C LEU A 171 15.88 11.04 10.26
N GLN A 172 16.89 10.55 9.53
CA GLN A 172 17.85 11.42 8.85
C GLN A 172 17.18 12.25 7.76
N LEU A 173 16.33 11.62 6.94
CA LEU A 173 15.54 12.30 5.92
C LEU A 173 14.64 13.38 6.55
N LEU A 174 13.92 13.06 7.63
CA LEU A 174 13.10 14.02 8.36
C LEU A 174 13.91 15.22 8.86
N LYS A 175 15.06 14.98 9.50
CA LYS A 175 15.93 16.06 9.98
C LYS A 175 16.44 16.94 8.84
N GLN A 176 16.74 16.36 7.68
CA GLN A 176 17.17 17.12 6.50
C GLN A 176 16.03 17.96 5.93
N GLU A 177 14.81 17.43 5.85
CA GLU A 177 13.65 18.15 5.32
C GLU A 177 13.18 19.27 6.25
N ILE A 178 13.17 19.05 7.58
CA ILE A 178 12.83 20.10 8.56
C ILE A 178 13.79 21.30 8.43
N LYS A 179 15.08 21.06 8.16
CA LYS A 179 16.06 22.13 7.94
C LYS A 179 15.78 22.97 6.70
N LYS A 180 15.13 22.41 5.68
CA LYS A 180 14.73 23.13 4.47
C LYS A 180 13.51 24.04 4.70
N LEU A 181 12.87 23.96 5.87
CA LEU A 181 11.70 24.76 6.26
C LEU A 181 10.51 24.67 5.28
N ASN A 182 10.41 23.56 4.53
CA ASN A 182 9.25 23.29 3.69
C ASN A 182 8.27 22.41 4.48
N PRO A 183 7.08 22.92 4.83
CA PRO A 183 6.14 22.21 5.70
C PRO A 183 5.60 20.94 5.06
N PHE A 184 5.38 20.95 3.73
CA PHE A 184 4.87 19.79 3.01
C PHE A 184 5.89 18.65 3.00
N THR A 185 7.14 18.94 2.62
CA THR A 185 8.16 17.88 2.56
C THR A 185 8.54 17.36 3.95
N SER A 186 8.49 18.23 4.97
CA SER A 186 8.65 17.84 6.37
C SER A 186 7.55 16.91 6.85
N PHE A 187 6.30 17.16 6.44
CA PHE A 187 5.16 16.31 6.77
C PHE A 187 5.27 14.92 6.11
N VAL A 188 5.62 14.87 4.83
CA VAL A 188 5.88 13.60 4.13
C VAL A 188 6.99 12.82 4.83
N ALA A 189 8.12 13.47 5.14
CA ALA A 189 9.22 12.81 5.84
C ALA A 189 8.84 12.35 7.26
N PHE A 190 7.95 13.09 7.93
CA PHE A 190 7.42 12.69 9.24
C PHE A 190 6.53 11.46 9.13
N ALA A 191 5.65 11.39 8.14
CA ALA A 191 4.80 10.22 7.88
C ALA A 191 5.65 8.96 7.61
N ILE A 192 6.68 9.09 6.77
CA ILE A 192 7.64 8.00 6.51
C ILE A 192 8.30 7.57 7.83
N PHE A 193 8.82 8.53 8.61
CA PHE A 193 9.45 8.22 9.90
C PHE A 193 8.48 7.53 10.86
N PHE A 194 7.25 8.01 10.98
CA PHE A 194 6.24 7.44 11.85
C PHE A 194 5.92 5.99 11.45
N GLN A 195 5.64 5.75 10.17
CA GLN A 195 5.41 4.41 9.65
C GLN A 195 6.60 3.49 9.91
N SER A 196 7.82 3.93 9.56
CA SER A 196 9.05 3.15 9.76
C SER A 196 9.35 2.90 11.24
N TYR A 197 9.03 3.83 12.14
CA TYR A 197 9.31 3.68 13.56
C TYR A 197 8.43 2.63 14.22
N PHE A 198 7.15 2.57 13.87
CA PHE A 198 6.18 1.67 14.50
C PHE A 198 6.06 0.31 13.81
N PHE A 199 6.15 0.25 12.48
CA PHE A 199 5.77 -0.94 11.72
C PHE A 199 6.95 -1.66 11.06
N VAL A 200 8.07 -0.98 10.84
CA VAL A 200 9.29 -1.61 10.33
C VAL A 200 10.10 -2.13 11.52
N PRO A 201 10.34 -3.45 11.61
CA PRO A 201 11.20 -4.00 12.65
C PRO A 201 12.55 -3.29 12.64
N LYS A 202 13.09 -2.93 13.82
CA LYS A 202 14.42 -2.32 13.91
C LYS A 202 15.41 -3.26 13.21
N ILE A 203 15.99 -2.79 12.12
CA ILE A 203 17.05 -3.52 11.44
C ILE A 203 18.21 -3.54 12.43
N LYS A 204 18.43 -4.69 13.06
CA LYS A 204 19.71 -4.90 13.73
C LYS A 204 20.75 -4.84 12.62
N LYS A 205 21.73 -3.95 12.76
CA LYS A 205 22.99 -4.00 12.01
C LYS A 205 23.80 -5.25 12.41
N GLU A 206 23.15 -6.40 12.57
CA GLU A 206 23.85 -7.68 12.52
C GLU A 206 24.49 -7.70 11.12
N LYS A 207 25.81 -7.94 11.10
CA LYS A 207 26.68 -7.83 9.93
C LYS A 207 25.92 -8.30 8.69
N LYS A 208 26.04 -7.56 7.57
CA LYS A 208 25.76 -8.11 6.23
C LYS A 208 26.66 -9.32 6.04
N ILE A 209 26.28 -10.46 6.60
CA ILE A 209 26.82 -11.76 6.26
C ILE A 209 26.27 -11.95 4.87
N TYR A 210 27.16 -11.91 3.88
CA TYR A 210 26.80 -12.33 2.54
C TYR A 210 26.45 -13.82 2.66
N LEU A 211 25.15 -14.08 2.80
CA LEU A 211 24.62 -15.43 2.78
C LEU A 211 25.03 -16.05 1.45
N ASP A 212 25.51 -17.28 1.49
CA ASP A 212 25.71 -18.05 0.27
C ASP A 212 24.37 -18.22 -0.47
N GLU A 213 24.44 -18.52 -1.77
CA GLU A 213 23.23 -18.68 -2.60
C GLU A 213 22.28 -19.74 -2.04
N THR A 214 22.83 -20.80 -1.42
CA THR A 214 22.04 -21.88 -0.80
C THR A 214 21.24 -21.38 0.40
N SER A 215 21.87 -20.67 1.33
CA SER A 215 21.17 -20.13 2.51
C SER A 215 20.14 -19.07 2.11
N THR A 216 20.47 -18.23 1.13
CA THR A 216 19.52 -17.25 0.58
C THR A 216 18.28 -17.94 0.00
N ARG A 217 18.47 -19.01 -0.77
CA ARG A 217 17.36 -19.79 -1.36
C ARG A 217 16.54 -20.53 -0.30
N ASN A 218 17.19 -21.04 0.75
CA ASN A 218 16.49 -21.67 1.87
C ASN A 218 15.63 -20.66 2.65
N ILE A 219 16.16 -19.46 2.90
CA ILE A 219 15.41 -18.37 3.52
C ILE A 219 14.21 -17.96 2.63
N GLN A 220 14.40 -17.82 1.32
CA GLN A 220 13.31 -17.55 0.37
C GLN A 220 12.23 -18.64 0.41
N ASN A 221 12.60 -19.91 0.34
CA ASN A 221 11.64 -21.03 0.40
C ASN A 221 10.78 -21.01 1.68
N ILE A 222 11.35 -20.55 2.79
CA ILE A 222 10.64 -20.42 4.07
C ILE A 222 9.74 -19.17 4.09
N LEU A 223 10.21 -18.05 3.56
CA LEU A 223 9.54 -16.75 3.68
C LEU A 223 8.54 -16.44 2.56
N ASP A 224 8.76 -16.92 1.34
CA ASP A 224 7.89 -16.74 0.17
C ASP A 224 6.41 -17.09 0.42
N PRO A 225 6.06 -18.24 1.03
CA PRO A 225 4.66 -18.55 1.32
C PRO A 225 4.07 -17.61 2.38
N GLU A 226 4.86 -17.14 3.33
CA GLU A 226 4.38 -16.22 4.37
C GLU A 226 4.13 -14.83 3.79
N ILE A 227 5.09 -14.26 3.04
CA ILE A 227 4.91 -12.93 2.44
C ILE A 227 3.73 -12.91 1.45
N ARG A 228 3.46 -14.05 0.79
CA ARG A 228 2.28 -14.20 -0.07
C ARG A 228 0.98 -14.04 0.72
N LEU A 229 0.88 -14.66 1.89
CA LEU A 229 -0.30 -14.53 2.75
C LEU A 229 -0.45 -13.10 3.26
N TRP A 230 0.66 -12.48 3.66
CA TRP A 230 0.70 -11.08 4.05
C TRP A 230 0.28 -10.12 2.94
N SER A 231 0.54 -10.46 1.66
CA SER A 231 0.16 -9.61 0.52
C SER A 231 -1.36 -9.40 0.36
N PHE A 232 -2.18 -10.24 1.00
CA PHE A 232 -3.63 -10.02 1.05
C PHE A 232 -4.03 -8.88 2.00
N LEU A 233 -3.17 -8.51 2.96
CA LEU A 233 -3.34 -7.34 3.82
C LEU A 233 -2.75 -6.07 3.20
N GLY A 234 -2.35 -6.13 1.93
CA GLY A 234 -1.87 -4.97 1.20
C GLY A 234 -2.98 -4.05 0.72
N GLU A 235 -2.56 -2.94 0.14
CA GLU A 235 -3.45 -1.85 -0.26
C GLU A 235 -4.35 -2.26 -1.43
N GLY A 236 -3.78 -2.88 -2.46
CA GLY A 236 -4.52 -3.34 -3.63
C GLY A 236 -5.67 -4.28 -3.26
N SER A 237 -5.44 -5.21 -2.33
CA SER A 237 -6.48 -6.15 -1.88
C SER A 237 -7.60 -5.45 -1.10
N HIS A 238 -7.25 -4.60 -0.12
CA HIS A 238 -8.24 -3.87 0.68
C HIS A 238 -9.04 -2.88 -0.18
N ASN A 239 -8.37 -2.07 -1.02
CA ASN A 239 -9.00 -1.13 -1.92
C ASN A 239 -9.98 -1.86 -2.86
N THR A 240 -9.58 -2.98 -3.45
CA THR A 240 -10.44 -3.73 -4.37
C THR A 240 -11.70 -4.25 -3.69
N LEU A 241 -11.57 -4.82 -2.49
CA LEU A 241 -12.74 -5.31 -1.75
C LEU A 241 -13.68 -4.17 -1.33
N PHE A 242 -13.12 -3.06 -0.85
CA PHE A 242 -13.90 -1.86 -0.52
C PHE A 242 -14.63 -1.31 -1.74
N LEU A 243 -13.93 -1.13 -2.86
CA LEU A 243 -14.48 -0.61 -4.11
C LEU A 243 -15.54 -1.54 -4.71
N PHE A 244 -15.38 -2.85 -4.55
CA PHE A 244 -16.40 -3.82 -4.93
C PHE A 244 -17.68 -3.55 -4.15
N ALA A 245 -17.63 -3.47 -2.81
CA ALA A 245 -18.82 -3.15 -2.01
C ALA A 245 -19.40 -1.76 -2.34
N LEU A 246 -18.53 -0.78 -2.59
CA LEU A 246 -18.91 0.59 -2.93
C LEU A 246 -19.72 0.66 -4.23
N CYS A 247 -19.34 -0.11 -5.25
CA CYS A 247 -20.02 -0.13 -6.54
C CYS A 247 -21.52 -0.44 -6.42
N TRP A 248 -21.90 -1.26 -5.44
CA TRP A 248 -23.25 -1.77 -5.25
C TRP A 248 -24.01 -1.07 -4.13
N VAL A 249 -23.37 -0.18 -3.36
CA VAL A 249 -23.96 0.41 -2.14
C VAL A 249 -25.26 1.18 -2.42
N GLY A 250 -25.40 1.76 -3.61
CA GLY A 250 -26.62 2.46 -4.02
C GLY A 250 -27.84 1.56 -4.22
N ILE A 251 -27.63 0.26 -4.47
CA ILE A 251 -28.69 -0.74 -4.71
C ILE A 251 -28.81 -1.68 -3.49
N TYR A 252 -27.68 -2.10 -2.93
CA TYR A 252 -27.57 -3.01 -1.80
C TYR A 252 -26.66 -2.44 -0.70
N PRO A 253 -27.16 -1.48 0.12
CA PRO A 253 -26.37 -0.86 1.19
C PRO A 253 -25.82 -1.87 2.22
N HIS A 254 -26.54 -2.96 2.44
CA HIS A 254 -26.15 -4.05 3.35
C HIS A 254 -24.81 -4.71 2.97
N ALA A 255 -24.45 -4.72 1.68
CA ALA A 255 -23.16 -5.26 1.23
C ALA A 255 -21.98 -4.45 1.79
N MET A 256 -22.10 -3.12 1.84
CA MET A 256 -21.09 -2.24 2.42
C MET A 256 -20.99 -2.44 3.94
N VAL A 257 -22.11 -2.63 4.63
CA VAL A 257 -22.11 -2.93 6.07
C VAL A 257 -21.41 -4.27 6.34
N GLY A 258 -21.73 -5.30 5.57
CA GLY A 258 -21.02 -6.58 5.62
C GLY A 258 -19.52 -6.41 5.39
N MET A 259 -19.13 -5.57 4.44
CA MET A 259 -17.72 -5.24 4.18
C MET A 259 -17.05 -4.59 5.38
N ILE A 260 -17.67 -3.57 5.99
CA ILE A 260 -17.16 -2.91 7.20
C ILE A 260 -16.87 -3.93 8.31
N PHE A 261 -17.81 -4.83 8.60
CA PHE A 261 -17.59 -5.88 9.61
C PHE A 261 -16.56 -6.92 9.18
N PHE A 262 -16.43 -7.21 7.89
CA PHE A 262 -15.37 -8.07 7.36
C PHE A 262 -13.98 -7.49 7.63
N PHE A 263 -13.78 -6.18 7.45
CA PHE A 263 -12.54 -5.50 7.82
C PHE A 263 -12.28 -5.58 9.34
N ILE A 264 -13.28 -5.30 10.16
CA ILE A 264 -13.13 -5.24 11.62
C ILE A 264 -12.90 -6.63 12.23
N ILE A 265 -13.57 -7.67 11.73
CA ILE A 265 -13.55 -8.99 12.38
C ILE A 265 -12.61 -9.93 11.63
N VAL A 266 -12.91 -10.20 10.36
CA VAL A 266 -12.22 -11.26 9.61
C VAL A 266 -10.78 -10.86 9.31
N LEU A 267 -10.55 -9.65 8.82
CA LEU A 267 -9.20 -9.20 8.45
C LEU A 267 -8.31 -8.94 9.67
N ASN A 268 -8.85 -8.42 10.78
CA ASN A 268 -8.07 -8.32 12.03
C ASN A 268 -7.73 -9.71 12.61
N LEU A 269 -8.65 -10.69 12.56
CA LEU A 269 -8.35 -12.07 12.98
C LEU A 269 -7.29 -12.69 12.07
N TYR A 270 -7.41 -12.49 10.76
CA TYR A 270 -6.41 -12.92 9.79
C TYR A 270 -5.04 -12.29 10.08
N TRP A 271 -4.98 -10.98 10.33
CA TRP A 271 -3.77 -10.29 10.72
C TRP A 271 -3.14 -10.88 11.99
N PHE A 272 -3.94 -11.14 13.03
CA PHE A 272 -3.45 -11.77 14.26
C PHE A 272 -2.81 -13.15 14.01
N ILE A 273 -3.43 -13.98 13.16
CA ILE A 273 -2.88 -15.28 12.77
C ILE A 273 -1.55 -15.10 12.03
N LEU A 274 -1.47 -14.14 11.10
CA LEU A 274 -0.25 -13.87 10.34
C LEU A 274 0.90 -13.37 11.23
N GLU A 275 0.62 -12.57 12.27
CA GLU A 275 1.65 -12.17 13.25
C GLU A 275 2.24 -13.37 13.99
N ILE A 276 1.41 -14.31 14.42
CA ILE A 276 1.87 -15.54 15.09
C ILE A 276 2.76 -16.34 14.14
N ARG A 277 2.34 -16.50 12.88
CA ARG A 277 3.12 -17.22 11.86
C ARG A 277 4.45 -16.55 11.58
N TRP A 278 4.44 -15.23 11.37
CA TRP A 278 5.65 -14.45 11.07
C TRP A 278 6.69 -14.57 12.18
N ARG A 279 6.29 -14.42 13.45
CA ARG A 279 7.20 -14.56 14.59
C ARG A 279 7.84 -15.95 14.69
N ARG A 280 7.08 -17.01 14.39
CA ARG A 280 7.62 -18.38 14.37
C ARG A 280 8.65 -18.56 13.25
N VAL A 281 8.40 -17.96 12.09
CA VAL A 281 9.33 -18.04 10.95
C VAL A 281 10.58 -17.20 11.19
N GLU A 282 10.47 -16.01 11.76
CA GLU A 282 11.63 -15.20 12.17
C GLU A 282 12.54 -15.95 13.15
N GLN A 283 11.99 -16.77 14.05
CA GLN A 283 12.82 -17.61 14.94
C GLN A 283 13.53 -18.73 14.18
N LYS A 284 12.90 -19.34 13.18
CA LYS A 284 13.50 -20.41 12.37
C LYS A 284 14.66 -19.91 11.52
N ILE A 285 14.54 -18.71 10.96
CA ILE A 285 15.57 -18.17 10.05
C ILE A 285 16.79 -17.59 10.78
N LYS A 286 16.71 -17.36 12.10
CA LYS A 286 17.88 -16.93 12.90
C LYS A 286 19.05 -17.91 12.87
N VAL A 287 18.83 -19.19 12.54
CA VAL A 287 19.90 -20.19 12.43
C VAL A 287 20.82 -19.93 11.22
N TYR A 288 20.37 -19.14 10.25
CA TYR A 288 21.16 -18.80 9.06
C TYR A 288 22.04 -17.55 9.24
N PHE A 289 21.92 -16.82 10.35
CA PHE A 289 22.65 -15.58 10.66
C PHE A 289 23.52 -15.73 11.89
#